data_AF-A0A182WTU1-F1
#
_entry.id   AF-A0A182WTU1-F1
#
_cell.length_a   1.000
_cell.length_b   1.000
_cell.length_c   1.000
_cell.angle_alpha   90.00
_cell.angle_beta   90.00
_cell.angle_gamma   90.00
#
_symmetry.space_group_name_H-M   'P 1'
#
loop_
_entity.id
_entity.type
_entity.pdbx_description
1 polymer ?
#
loop_
_entity_poly.entity_id
_entity_poly.type
_entity_poly.pdbx_seq_one_letter_code
_entity_poly.pdbx_strand_id
1 'polypeptide(L)'
;MQPATCALALLALVASVAQAAPHGAMRVVNGETAKLGQFPYQVRLTLHVGNGQQALCGGSLLNEEWVLTAGHCVMLAKSVEVHLGAVDFSDNTNDGRLVLESTEFFKHEKYNPLFVANDVALVKLPSKVEFSERVQPVRLPTGDEDFAGREVVVSGWGLMVNGGQVAQELQYATLKVIPNKQCQKTFSPLLVRKSTLCAVGEELRSPCNGDSGGPLVLAEDKTLVGVVSFGHAQGCDKGHPAAFARVTAFRDWVKKHTGV
;
A
#
# COMPACT_ATOMS: atom_id res chain seq x y z
N MET A 1 66.16 -29.91 -45.22
CA MET A 1 66.57 -29.03 -44.11
C MET A 1 65.32 -28.37 -43.57
N GLN A 2 64.91 -28.70 -42.33
CA GLN A 2 63.94 -27.90 -41.58
C GLN A 2 64.55 -26.50 -41.32
N PRO A 3 63.72 -25.48 -41.07
CA PRO A 3 63.46 -25.16 -39.67
C PRO A 3 61.97 -24.92 -39.38
N ALA A 4 61.63 -25.27 -38.15
CA ALA A 4 60.36 -25.03 -37.50
C ALA A 4 60.19 -23.53 -37.17
N THR A 5 58.98 -23.02 -37.33
CA THR A 5 58.55 -21.76 -36.70
C THR A 5 57.18 -21.97 -36.05
N CYS A 6 57.17 -21.87 -34.72
CA CYS A 6 55.99 -21.75 -33.87
C CYS A 6 55.08 -20.61 -34.36
N ALA A 7 53.82 -20.91 -34.64
CA ALA A 7 52.78 -19.90 -34.73
C ALA A 7 51.84 -20.06 -33.53
N LEU A 8 51.88 -19.08 -32.62
CA LEU A 8 50.94 -18.95 -31.51
C LEU A 8 49.52 -18.79 -32.08
N ALA A 9 48.60 -19.64 -31.64
CA ALA A 9 47.17 -19.43 -31.83
C ALA A 9 46.70 -18.31 -30.88
N LEU A 10 46.42 -17.12 -31.41
CA LEU A 10 45.64 -16.11 -30.68
C LEU A 10 44.17 -16.56 -30.67
N LEU A 11 43.67 -16.98 -29.51
CA LEU A 11 42.23 -17.01 -29.24
C LEU A 11 41.75 -15.56 -29.11
N ALA A 12 41.07 -15.05 -30.14
CA ALA A 12 40.29 -13.83 -30.03
C ALA A 12 39.05 -14.13 -29.17
N LEU A 13 39.09 -13.71 -27.90
CA LEU A 13 37.90 -13.64 -27.06
C LEU A 13 37.01 -12.52 -27.62
N VAL A 14 35.95 -12.88 -28.33
CA VAL A 14 34.89 -11.94 -28.67
C VAL A 14 34.13 -11.66 -27.38
N ALA A 15 34.51 -10.59 -26.68
CA ALA A 15 33.75 -10.08 -25.56
C ALA A 15 32.42 -9.55 -26.11
N SER A 16 31.35 -10.34 -25.92
CA SER A 16 29.99 -9.88 -26.14
C SER A 16 29.73 -8.71 -25.21
N VAL A 17 29.65 -7.50 -25.77
CA VAL A 17 29.15 -6.34 -25.05
C VAL A 17 27.66 -6.59 -24.82
N ALA A 18 27.32 -7.13 -23.65
CA ALA A 18 25.96 -7.15 -23.17
C ALA A 18 25.53 -5.70 -22.97
N GLN A 19 24.76 -5.19 -23.93
CA GLN A 19 24.14 -3.89 -23.83
C GLN A 19 23.16 -3.96 -22.65
N ALA A 20 23.52 -3.28 -21.56
CA ALA A 20 22.63 -3.13 -20.41
C ALA A 20 21.35 -2.44 -20.91
N ALA A 21 20.23 -3.14 -20.85
CA ALA A 21 18.92 -2.54 -21.03
C ALA A 21 18.74 -1.42 -19.99
N PRO A 22 18.11 -0.29 -20.35
CA PRO A 22 17.94 0.82 -19.42
C PRO A 22 17.13 0.34 -18.23
N HIS A 23 17.59 0.68 -17.03
CA HIS A 23 16.96 0.34 -15.75
C HIS A 23 15.47 0.75 -15.79
N GLY A 24 14.60 -0.26 -15.89
CA GLY A 24 13.17 -0.08 -15.80
C GLY A 24 12.80 0.42 -14.41
N ALA A 25 12.18 1.60 -14.35
CA ALA A 25 11.69 2.20 -13.12
C ALA A 25 10.75 1.23 -12.37
N MET A 26 11.12 0.98 -11.11
CA MET A 26 10.54 0.05 -10.14
C MET A 26 9.38 0.70 -9.38
N ARG A 27 8.32 -0.08 -9.04
CA ARG A 27 6.96 0.41 -8.68
C ARG A 27 6.28 -0.53 -7.66
N VAL A 28 5.13 -0.18 -7.04
CA VAL A 28 4.13 -1.19 -6.56
C VAL A 28 4.11 -2.31 -7.58
N VAL A 29 4.11 -3.60 -7.26
CA VAL A 29 4.45 -4.65 -8.26
C VAL A 29 3.82 -4.31 -9.64
N ASN A 30 4.63 -3.90 -10.62
CA ASN A 30 4.19 -3.44 -11.95
C ASN A 30 3.20 -2.24 -12.02
N GLY A 31 3.28 -1.29 -11.10
CA GLY A 31 2.41 -0.13 -10.91
C GLY A 31 2.81 1.08 -11.73
N GLU A 32 2.59 2.28 -11.21
CA GLU A 32 2.97 3.57 -11.82
C GLU A 32 3.38 4.55 -10.72
N THR A 33 4.31 5.46 -11.03
CA THR A 33 4.76 6.49 -10.09
C THR A 33 3.76 7.62 -10.02
N ALA A 34 3.32 7.96 -8.81
CA ALA A 34 2.34 9.00 -8.57
C ALA A 34 2.95 10.40 -8.70
N LYS A 35 2.16 11.33 -9.20
CA LYS A 35 2.50 12.76 -9.20
C LYS A 35 2.15 13.38 -7.84
N LEU A 36 2.87 14.44 -7.47
CA LEU A 36 2.52 15.25 -6.30
C LEU A 36 1.06 15.72 -6.38
N GLY A 37 0.29 15.51 -5.30
CA GLY A 37 -1.13 15.87 -5.24
C GLY A 37 -2.09 14.93 -5.97
N GLN A 38 -1.62 13.85 -6.63
CA GLN A 38 -2.50 12.91 -7.33
C GLN A 38 -3.46 12.17 -6.37
N PHE A 39 -2.96 11.82 -5.18
CA PHE A 39 -3.68 11.13 -4.10
C PHE A 39 -3.55 11.94 -2.80
N PRO A 40 -4.28 13.07 -2.66
CA PRO A 40 -4.08 14.03 -1.56
C PRO A 40 -4.54 13.50 -0.19
N TYR A 41 -5.24 12.37 -0.16
CA TYR A 41 -5.64 11.65 1.04
C TYR A 41 -4.64 10.59 1.49
N GLN A 42 -3.64 10.27 0.66
CA GLN A 42 -2.66 9.24 0.97
C GLN A 42 -1.82 9.67 2.17
N VAL A 43 -1.71 8.79 3.15
CA VAL A 43 -0.88 8.98 4.34
C VAL A 43 0.21 7.92 4.36
N ARG A 44 1.44 8.30 4.73
CA ARG A 44 2.49 7.36 5.09
C ARG A 44 2.62 7.34 6.61
N LEU A 45 2.64 6.15 7.20
CA LEU A 45 2.75 5.94 8.63
C LEU A 45 4.07 5.21 8.94
N THR A 46 4.99 5.87 9.64
CA THR A 46 6.12 5.19 10.29
C THR A 46 5.68 4.81 11.71
N LEU A 47 5.52 3.52 11.99
CA LEU A 47 5.12 3.06 13.31
C LEU A 47 6.34 2.69 14.14
N HIS A 48 6.50 3.34 15.28
CA HIS A 48 7.54 3.00 16.23
C HIS A 48 7.03 1.90 17.15
N VAL A 49 7.66 0.73 17.10
CA VAL A 49 7.37 -0.39 17.99
C VAL A 49 8.48 -0.53 19.04
N GLY A 50 8.27 -1.37 20.05
CA GLY A 50 9.24 -1.55 21.13
C GLY A 50 10.65 -1.95 20.63
N ASN A 51 11.68 -1.66 21.42
CA ASN A 51 13.08 -2.02 21.15
C ASN A 51 13.69 -1.38 19.89
N GLY A 52 13.23 -0.18 19.51
CA GLY A 52 13.79 0.59 18.39
C GLY A 52 13.41 0.07 17.00
N GLN A 53 12.50 -0.90 16.92
CA GLN A 53 11.98 -1.41 15.66
C GLN A 53 10.95 -0.44 15.06
N GLN A 54 10.83 -0.44 13.73
CA GLN A 54 9.85 0.34 13.01
C GLN A 54 9.11 -0.52 11.99
N ALA A 55 7.85 -0.17 11.71
CA ALA A 55 7.07 -0.71 10.61
C ALA A 55 6.56 0.42 9.71
N LEU A 56 6.34 0.09 8.44
CA LEU A 56 5.75 1.00 7.46
C LEU A 56 4.32 0.55 7.18
N CYS A 57 3.38 1.50 7.22
CA CYS A 57 2.03 1.34 6.70
C CYS A 57 1.60 2.58 5.92
N GLY A 58 0.51 2.44 5.19
CA GLY A 58 -0.28 3.54 4.67
C GLY A 58 -1.45 3.91 5.59
N GLY A 59 -2.14 4.97 5.20
CA GLY A 59 -3.42 5.39 5.76
C GLY A 59 -4.18 6.28 4.78
N SER A 60 -5.41 6.59 5.15
CA SER A 60 -6.29 7.51 4.41
C SER A 60 -6.75 8.63 5.32
N LEU A 61 -6.50 9.88 4.96
CA LEU A 61 -7.01 11.03 5.69
C LEU A 61 -8.54 11.09 5.57
N LEU A 62 -9.26 11.08 6.69
CA LEU A 62 -10.72 11.13 6.73
C LEU A 62 -11.25 12.56 6.88
N ASN A 63 -10.57 13.37 7.67
CA ASN A 63 -10.83 14.77 7.91
C ASN A 63 -9.56 15.44 8.48
N GLU A 64 -9.71 16.61 9.10
CA GLU A 64 -8.61 17.41 9.65
C GLU A 64 -7.86 16.73 10.81
N GLU A 65 -8.43 15.69 11.43
CA GLU A 65 -7.94 15.11 12.69
C GLU A 65 -7.81 13.59 12.69
N TRP A 66 -8.30 12.91 11.66
CA TRP A 66 -8.43 11.45 11.67
C TRP A 66 -7.87 10.80 10.42
N VAL A 67 -7.07 9.76 10.63
CA VAL A 67 -6.55 8.87 9.59
C VAL A 67 -7.10 7.46 9.81
N LEU A 68 -7.65 6.84 8.76
CA LEU A 68 -8.02 5.43 8.73
C LEU A 68 -6.84 4.59 8.24
N THR A 69 -6.55 3.50 8.95
CA THR A 69 -5.50 2.53 8.61
C THR A 69 -5.93 1.12 9.03
N ALA A 70 -5.03 0.14 8.99
CA ALA A 70 -5.29 -1.24 9.39
C ALA A 70 -5.04 -1.46 10.89
N GLY A 71 -5.79 -2.39 11.48
CA GLY A 71 -5.66 -2.80 12.88
C GLY A 71 -4.30 -3.43 13.18
N HIS A 72 -3.79 -4.23 12.25
CA HIS A 72 -2.48 -4.87 12.36
C HIS A 72 -1.31 -3.89 12.32
N CYS A 73 -1.48 -2.68 11.75
CA CYS A 73 -0.46 -1.64 11.80
C CYS A 73 -0.27 -1.20 13.27
N VAL A 74 -1.34 -0.73 13.91
CA VAL A 74 -1.23 -0.06 15.22
C VAL A 74 -1.18 -1.02 16.42
N MET A 75 -1.39 -2.33 16.22
CA MET A 75 -1.59 -3.26 17.34
C MET A 75 -0.39 -3.38 18.31
N LEU A 76 0.83 -3.11 17.84
CA LEU A 76 2.07 -3.10 18.64
C LEU A 76 2.75 -1.73 18.69
N ALA A 77 2.12 -0.70 18.09
CA ALA A 77 2.70 0.64 18.00
C ALA A 77 2.77 1.30 19.39
N LYS A 78 3.79 2.15 19.58
CA LYS A 78 3.96 3.04 20.73
C LYS A 78 3.71 4.48 20.35
N SER A 79 4.21 4.89 19.18
CA SER A 79 3.84 6.12 18.49
C SER A 79 3.79 5.88 16.99
N VAL A 80 3.14 6.80 16.28
CA VAL A 80 3.01 6.79 14.83
C VAL A 80 3.42 8.15 14.31
N GLU A 81 4.46 8.19 13.47
CA GLU A 81 4.83 9.35 12.69
C GLU A 81 3.99 9.36 11.41
N VAL A 82 3.23 10.43 11.23
CA VAL A 82 2.24 10.62 10.17
C VAL A 82 2.79 11.62 9.17
N HIS A 83 2.95 11.21 7.91
CA HIS A 83 3.38 12.08 6.81
C HIS A 83 2.23 12.32 5.83
N LEU A 84 1.96 13.59 5.53
CA LEU A 84 0.93 14.04 4.60
C LEU A 84 1.53 14.96 3.54
N GLY A 85 1.00 14.90 2.30
CA GLY A 85 1.39 15.80 1.23
C GLY A 85 2.78 15.57 0.64
N ALA A 86 3.31 14.35 0.78
CA ALA A 86 4.57 13.90 0.19
C ALA A 86 4.32 12.84 -0.88
N VAL A 87 5.21 12.75 -1.87
CA VAL A 87 5.27 11.62 -2.82
C VAL A 87 6.64 10.98 -2.89
N ASP A 88 7.73 11.66 -2.54
CA ASP A 88 9.09 11.13 -2.64
C ASP A 88 9.81 11.18 -1.29
N PHE A 89 10.43 10.07 -0.89
CA PHE A 89 11.21 9.92 0.34
C PHE A 89 12.70 9.63 0.06
N SER A 90 13.13 9.73 -1.20
CA SER A 90 14.54 9.57 -1.61
C SER A 90 15.42 10.72 -1.09
N ASP A 91 14.83 11.90 -0.93
CA ASP A 91 15.42 13.07 -0.29
C ASP A 91 14.46 13.59 0.80
N ASN A 92 14.98 13.73 2.02
CA ASN A 92 14.21 14.15 3.20
C ASN A 92 14.18 15.68 3.38
N THR A 93 14.52 16.46 2.34
CA THR A 93 14.59 17.92 2.43
C THR A 93 13.31 18.62 1.97
N ASN A 94 12.76 19.49 2.84
CA ASN A 94 11.90 20.67 2.56
C ASN A 94 10.90 20.64 1.39
N ASP A 95 10.28 19.50 1.09
CA ASP A 95 9.16 19.41 0.14
C ASP A 95 7.84 19.99 0.70
N GLY A 96 7.89 20.49 1.94
CA GLY A 96 6.77 21.09 2.67
C GLY A 96 5.79 20.08 3.24
N ARG A 97 6.07 18.76 3.22
CA ARG A 97 5.17 17.76 3.82
C ARG A 97 4.84 18.10 5.27
N LEU A 98 3.66 17.67 5.72
CA LEU A 98 3.32 17.73 7.14
C LEU A 98 3.81 16.45 7.81
N VAL A 99 4.55 16.60 8.91
CA VAL A 99 5.01 15.49 9.76
C VAL A 99 4.46 15.71 11.16
N LEU A 100 3.70 14.73 11.65
CA LEU A 100 3.05 14.77 12.96
C LEU A 100 3.36 13.48 13.72
N GLU A 101 3.56 13.56 15.03
CA GLU A 101 3.67 12.37 15.86
C GLU A 101 2.39 12.17 16.67
N SER A 102 1.78 10.99 16.56
CA SER A 102 0.58 10.61 17.31
C SER A 102 0.83 9.43 18.24
N THR A 103 0.22 9.50 19.42
CA THR A 103 0.14 8.41 20.41
C THR A 103 -1.31 7.98 20.68
N GLU A 104 -2.28 8.58 19.97
CA GLU A 104 -3.71 8.25 20.07
C GLU A 104 -4.15 7.43 18.86
N PHE A 105 -4.29 6.11 19.04
CA PHE A 105 -4.76 5.20 18.00
C PHE A 105 -5.72 4.14 18.54
N PHE A 106 -6.74 3.83 17.75
CA PHE A 106 -7.90 3.03 18.12
C PHE A 106 -8.09 1.92 17.09
N LYS A 107 -7.62 0.71 17.39
CA LYS A 107 -7.96 -0.47 16.59
C LYS A 107 -9.40 -0.89 16.87
N HIS A 108 -10.07 -1.44 15.85
CA HIS A 108 -11.42 -1.97 16.02
C HIS A 108 -11.46 -2.97 17.19
N GLU A 109 -12.46 -2.87 18.07
CA GLU A 109 -12.53 -3.63 19.32
C GLU A 109 -12.66 -5.14 19.07
N LYS A 110 -13.13 -5.51 17.89
CA LYS A 110 -13.23 -6.90 17.40
C LYS A 110 -12.11 -7.30 16.42
N TYR A 111 -11.03 -6.54 16.31
CA TYR A 111 -9.88 -6.93 15.50
C TYR A 111 -9.32 -8.27 16.00
N ASN A 112 -9.13 -9.23 15.10
CA ASN A 112 -8.59 -10.54 15.43
C ASN A 112 -7.40 -10.87 14.51
N PRO A 113 -6.15 -10.90 15.03
CA PRO A 113 -4.96 -11.13 14.23
C PRO A 113 -4.86 -12.55 13.67
N LEU A 114 -5.50 -13.55 14.28
CA LEU A 114 -5.47 -14.94 13.80
C LEU A 114 -6.24 -15.11 12.49
N PHE A 115 -7.31 -14.34 12.31
CA PHE A 115 -8.17 -14.39 11.12
C PHE A 115 -8.09 -13.12 10.27
N VAL A 116 -7.23 -12.17 10.65
CA VAL A 116 -7.13 -10.82 10.07
C VAL A 116 -8.51 -10.18 9.90
N ALA A 117 -9.39 -10.42 10.88
CA ALA A 117 -10.79 -9.99 10.81
C ALA A 117 -10.95 -8.63 11.48
N ASN A 118 -11.79 -7.77 10.91
CA ASN A 118 -12.02 -6.39 11.38
C ASN A 118 -10.73 -5.58 11.45
N ASP A 119 -9.90 -5.73 10.41
CA ASP A 119 -8.57 -5.14 10.32
C ASP A 119 -8.62 -3.66 9.93
N VAL A 120 -9.19 -2.85 10.82
CA VAL A 120 -9.23 -1.38 10.70
C VAL A 120 -8.81 -0.74 12.02
N ALA A 121 -8.22 0.44 11.91
CA ALA A 121 -7.86 1.30 13.02
C ALA A 121 -7.94 2.77 12.63
N LEU A 122 -8.10 3.63 13.64
CA LEU A 122 -8.03 5.07 13.50
C LEU A 122 -6.78 5.58 14.20
N VAL A 123 -6.12 6.56 13.60
CA VAL A 123 -5.08 7.39 14.23
C VAL A 123 -5.64 8.79 14.35
N LYS A 124 -5.65 9.34 15.56
CA LYS A 124 -6.03 10.73 15.82
C LYS A 124 -4.80 11.60 15.74
N LEU A 125 -4.84 12.66 14.95
CA LEU A 125 -3.75 13.60 14.80
C LEU A 125 -3.64 14.47 16.08
N PRO A 126 -2.41 14.87 16.48
CA PRO A 126 -2.22 15.71 17.67
C PRO A 126 -2.76 17.13 17.50
N SER A 127 -2.97 17.57 16.25
CA SER A 127 -3.54 18.86 15.88
C SER A 127 -4.26 18.75 14.54
N LYS A 128 -5.24 19.64 14.31
CA LYS A 128 -5.91 19.78 13.02
C LYS A 128 -4.92 20.10 11.91
N VAL A 129 -5.04 19.42 10.77
CA VAL A 129 -4.29 19.75 9.56
C VAL A 129 -5.09 20.68 8.66
N GLU A 130 -4.40 21.65 8.07
CA GLU A 130 -4.99 22.51 7.04
C GLU A 130 -5.04 21.77 5.70
N PHE A 131 -6.19 21.85 5.04
CA PHE A 131 -6.35 21.29 3.71
C PHE A 131 -5.64 22.14 2.65
N SER A 132 -5.05 21.46 1.67
CA SER A 132 -4.33 22.07 0.55
C SER A 132 -4.48 21.22 -0.71
N GLU A 133 -3.90 21.61 -1.84
CA GLU A 133 -3.97 20.82 -3.09
C GLU A 133 -3.41 19.39 -2.94
N ARG A 134 -2.54 19.16 -1.95
CA ARG A 134 -1.88 17.87 -1.68
C ARG A 134 -2.29 17.20 -0.37
N VAL A 135 -3.15 17.85 0.42
CA VAL A 135 -3.70 17.31 1.68
C VAL A 135 -5.21 17.53 1.66
N GLN A 136 -5.96 16.47 1.40
CA GLN A 136 -7.43 16.49 1.34
C GLN A 136 -7.98 15.19 1.92
N PRO A 137 -9.16 15.21 2.54
CA PRO A 137 -9.81 13.98 2.99
C PRO A 137 -10.26 13.12 1.80
N VAL A 138 -10.26 11.81 2.00
CA VAL A 138 -10.85 10.86 1.04
C VAL A 138 -12.37 10.88 1.16
N ARG A 139 -13.08 10.57 0.07
CA ARG A 139 -14.53 10.40 0.11
C ARG A 139 -14.87 9.05 0.73
N LEU A 140 -15.84 9.01 1.63
CA LEU A 140 -16.37 7.76 2.19
C LEU A 140 -17.61 7.29 1.40
N PRO A 141 -17.82 5.97 1.27
CA PRO A 141 -18.97 5.41 0.59
C PRO A 141 -20.24 5.61 1.42
N THR A 142 -21.38 5.82 0.76
CA THR A 142 -22.67 6.07 1.43
C THR A 142 -23.64 4.89 1.39
N GLY A 143 -23.47 3.97 0.43
CA GLY A 143 -24.30 2.78 0.26
C GLY A 143 -23.58 1.47 0.58
N ASP A 144 -24.26 0.35 0.30
CA ASP A 144 -23.79 -1.02 0.58
C ASP A 144 -23.48 -1.80 -0.71
N GLU A 145 -22.98 -1.11 -1.73
CA GLU A 145 -22.58 -1.71 -3.00
C GLU A 145 -21.50 -2.80 -2.79
N ASP A 146 -21.57 -3.88 -3.57
CA ASP A 146 -20.57 -4.95 -3.51
C ASP A 146 -19.25 -4.58 -4.20
N PHE A 147 -19.30 -3.59 -5.10
CA PHE A 147 -18.26 -3.06 -5.99
C PHE A 147 -17.68 -4.06 -7.00
N ALA A 148 -18.24 -5.27 -7.13
CA ALA A 148 -17.70 -6.32 -7.98
C ALA A 148 -17.60 -5.87 -9.45
N GLY A 149 -16.44 -6.07 -10.05
CA GLY A 149 -16.16 -5.67 -11.43
C GLY A 149 -15.79 -4.19 -11.60
N ARG A 150 -15.88 -3.36 -10.55
CA ARG A 150 -15.41 -1.98 -10.59
C ARG A 150 -13.88 -1.91 -10.59
N GLU A 151 -13.36 -0.93 -11.34
CA GLU A 151 -11.95 -0.55 -11.28
C GLU A 151 -11.67 0.28 -10.03
N VAL A 152 -10.57 -0.06 -9.38
CA VAL A 152 -10.11 0.53 -8.13
C VAL A 152 -8.62 0.81 -8.22
N VAL A 153 -8.16 1.82 -7.51
CA VAL A 153 -6.75 2.20 -7.42
C VAL A 153 -6.26 1.98 -6.01
N VAL A 154 -5.16 1.24 -5.87
CA VAL A 154 -4.39 1.14 -4.63
C VAL A 154 -3.16 2.03 -4.77
N SER A 155 -2.74 2.68 -3.68
CA SER A 155 -1.53 3.49 -3.64
C SER A 155 -0.76 3.31 -2.33
N GLY A 156 0.57 3.41 -2.41
CA GLY A 156 1.45 3.29 -1.25
C GLY A 156 2.94 3.23 -1.59
N TRP A 157 3.76 3.10 -0.55
CA TRP A 157 5.23 3.02 -0.61
C TRP A 157 5.74 1.62 -0.23
N GLY A 158 4.87 0.62 -0.31
CA GLY A 158 5.22 -0.76 -0.01
C GLY A 158 6.31 -1.32 -0.91
N LEU A 159 6.67 -2.57 -0.63
CA LEU A 159 7.65 -3.32 -1.39
C LEU A 159 7.24 -3.39 -2.86
N MET A 160 8.22 -3.16 -3.72
CA MET A 160 8.05 -3.23 -5.18
C MET A 160 8.10 -4.68 -5.71
N VAL A 161 8.68 -5.57 -4.91
CA VAL A 161 8.75 -7.02 -5.12
C VAL A 161 8.84 -7.69 -3.76
N ASN A 162 8.34 -8.92 -3.63
CA ASN A 162 8.41 -9.65 -2.37
C ASN A 162 9.86 -9.78 -1.87
N GLY A 163 10.11 -9.37 -0.61
CA GLY A 163 11.45 -9.35 -0.02
C GLY A 163 12.40 -8.26 -0.54
N GLY A 164 11.90 -7.32 -1.37
CA GLY A 164 12.68 -6.21 -1.91
C GLY A 164 12.83 -5.02 -0.95
N GLN A 165 13.20 -3.87 -1.51
CA GLN A 165 13.17 -2.58 -0.80
C GLN A 165 11.82 -1.89 -0.98
N VAL A 166 11.45 -1.06 -0.01
CA VAL A 166 10.28 -0.17 -0.10
C VAL A 166 10.51 0.91 -1.16
N ALA A 167 9.43 1.34 -1.81
CA ALA A 167 9.51 2.41 -2.80
C ALA A 167 9.84 3.76 -2.12
N GLN A 168 10.71 4.55 -2.75
CA GLN A 168 10.98 5.92 -2.30
C GLN A 168 9.91 6.87 -2.81
N GLU A 169 9.48 6.70 -4.05
CA GLU A 169 8.38 7.45 -4.65
C GLU A 169 7.05 6.71 -4.46
N LEU A 170 5.97 7.44 -4.26
CA LEU A 170 4.61 6.91 -4.11
C LEU A 170 4.24 6.20 -5.40
N GLN A 171 3.76 4.97 -5.25
CA GLN A 171 3.34 4.16 -6.38
C GLN A 171 1.83 3.92 -6.29
N TYR A 172 1.22 3.64 -7.44
CA TYR A 172 -0.17 3.21 -7.52
C TYR A 172 -0.36 2.12 -8.56
N ALA A 173 -1.46 1.38 -8.45
CA ALA A 173 -1.86 0.40 -9.45
C ALA A 173 -3.38 0.31 -9.56
N THR A 174 -3.87 0.07 -10.78
CA THR A 174 -5.27 -0.24 -11.03
C THR A 174 -5.52 -1.73 -10.86
N LEU A 175 -6.55 -2.06 -10.09
CA LEU A 175 -7.05 -3.41 -9.86
C LEU A 175 -8.55 -3.45 -10.19
N LYS A 176 -9.10 -4.66 -10.25
CA LYS A 176 -10.53 -4.89 -10.41
C LYS A 176 -11.07 -5.65 -9.20
N VAL A 177 -12.16 -5.16 -8.62
CA VAL A 177 -12.81 -5.83 -7.49
C VAL A 177 -13.39 -7.16 -7.96
N ILE A 178 -13.17 -8.22 -7.17
CA ILE A 178 -13.70 -9.56 -7.44
C ILE A 178 -14.69 -9.99 -6.35
N PRO A 179 -15.69 -10.84 -6.67
CA PRO A 179 -16.59 -11.38 -5.67
C PRO A 179 -15.84 -12.18 -4.59
N ASN A 180 -16.28 -12.06 -3.32
CA ASN A 180 -15.67 -12.78 -2.21
C ASN A 180 -15.63 -14.31 -2.44
N LYS A 181 -16.64 -14.89 -3.10
CA LYS A 181 -16.68 -16.31 -3.46
C LYS A 181 -15.52 -16.72 -4.38
N GLN A 182 -15.06 -15.82 -5.26
CA GLN A 182 -13.88 -16.05 -6.09
C GLN A 182 -12.61 -15.93 -5.25
N CYS A 183 -12.50 -14.89 -4.41
CA CYS A 183 -11.36 -14.65 -3.53
C CYS A 183 -11.13 -15.79 -2.52
N GLN A 184 -12.20 -16.41 -2.04
CA GLN A 184 -12.17 -17.56 -1.12
C GLN A 184 -11.45 -18.78 -1.70
N LYS A 185 -11.37 -18.91 -3.03
CA LYS A 185 -10.60 -19.97 -3.68
C LYS A 185 -9.10 -19.83 -3.44
N THR A 186 -8.63 -18.61 -3.13
CA THR A 186 -7.22 -18.30 -2.84
C THR A 186 -6.95 -18.26 -1.33
N PHE A 187 -7.82 -17.63 -0.53
CA PHE A 187 -7.52 -17.26 0.87
C PHE A 187 -8.27 -18.05 1.96
N SER A 188 -9.08 -19.05 1.62
CA SER A 188 -10.02 -19.72 2.52
C SER A 188 -11.23 -18.87 2.97
N PRO A 189 -12.42 -19.48 3.09
CA PRO A 189 -13.61 -18.85 3.68
C PRO A 189 -13.45 -18.38 5.13
N LEU A 190 -12.44 -18.84 5.86
CA LEU A 190 -12.18 -18.41 7.25
C LEU A 190 -11.63 -16.97 7.33
N LEU A 191 -10.88 -16.56 6.31
CA LEU A 191 -10.29 -15.22 6.19
C LEU A 191 -11.20 -14.26 5.42
N VAL A 192 -11.77 -14.70 4.30
CA VAL A 192 -12.61 -13.85 3.45
C VAL A 192 -14.06 -13.84 3.92
N ARG A 193 -14.44 -12.76 4.60
CA ARG A 193 -15.75 -12.54 5.26
C ARG A 193 -16.56 -11.46 4.54
N LYS A 194 -17.78 -11.16 5.01
CA LYS A 194 -18.59 -10.04 4.47
C LYS A 194 -17.89 -8.67 4.64
N SER A 195 -17.12 -8.52 5.71
CA SER A 195 -16.29 -7.34 5.96
C SER A 195 -14.97 -7.33 5.17
N THR A 196 -14.78 -8.27 4.25
CA THR A 196 -13.64 -8.32 3.33
C THR A 196 -14.08 -7.87 1.94
N LEU A 197 -13.21 -7.13 1.26
CA LEU A 197 -13.25 -6.83 -0.16
C LEU A 197 -11.98 -7.37 -0.79
N CYS A 198 -12.07 -7.94 -2.00
CA CYS A 198 -10.90 -8.42 -2.72
C CYS A 198 -10.80 -7.76 -4.07
N ALA A 199 -9.58 -7.52 -4.51
CA ALA A 199 -9.30 -7.02 -5.85
C ALA A 199 -8.10 -7.76 -6.44
N VAL A 200 -8.06 -7.87 -7.76
CA VAL A 200 -6.96 -8.48 -8.49
C VAL A 200 -6.49 -7.52 -9.57
N GLY A 201 -5.18 -7.34 -9.67
CA GLY A 201 -4.56 -6.58 -10.75
C GLY A 201 -4.18 -7.49 -11.92
N GLU A 202 -4.24 -6.94 -13.12
CA GLU A 202 -3.61 -7.54 -14.29
C GLU A 202 -2.08 -7.39 -14.20
N GLU A 203 -1.34 -8.13 -15.03
CA GLU A 203 0.14 -8.04 -15.09
C GLU A 203 0.83 -8.18 -13.72
N LEU A 204 0.30 -9.04 -12.84
CA LEU A 204 0.82 -9.27 -11.49
C LEU A 204 0.73 -8.05 -10.55
N ARG A 205 -0.06 -7.02 -10.90
CA ARG A 205 -0.26 -5.84 -10.05
C ARG A 205 -0.94 -6.21 -8.73
N SER A 206 -0.30 -5.84 -7.62
CA SER A 206 -0.79 -6.12 -6.28
C SER A 206 -0.14 -5.19 -5.25
N PRO A 207 -0.85 -4.76 -4.19
CA PRO A 207 -0.19 -4.17 -3.03
C PRO A 207 0.75 -5.17 -2.36
N CYS A 208 1.76 -4.66 -1.66
CA CYS A 208 2.74 -5.48 -0.97
C CYS A 208 3.02 -4.97 0.46
N ASN A 209 3.95 -5.62 1.17
CA ASN A 209 4.32 -5.22 2.53
C ASN A 209 4.70 -3.73 2.57
N GLY A 210 4.17 -2.96 3.51
CA GLY A 210 4.35 -1.50 3.57
C GLY A 210 3.19 -0.69 2.96
N ASP A 211 2.37 -1.30 2.08
CA ASP A 211 1.10 -0.71 1.63
C ASP A 211 -0.04 -0.97 2.63
N SER A 212 0.16 -1.89 3.57
CA SER A 212 -0.75 -2.21 4.67
C SER A 212 -1.41 -0.96 5.27
N GLY A 213 -2.73 -0.97 5.45
CA GLY A 213 -3.48 0.18 5.95
C GLY A 213 -3.71 1.30 4.92
N GLY A 214 -3.08 1.24 3.76
CA GLY A 214 -3.25 2.20 2.66
C GLY A 214 -4.64 2.13 2.00
N PRO A 215 -4.98 3.16 1.20
CA PRO A 215 -6.27 3.28 0.56
C PRO A 215 -6.43 2.30 -0.63
N LEU A 216 -7.64 1.77 -0.78
CA LEU A 216 -8.18 1.30 -2.05
C LEU A 216 -9.40 2.14 -2.40
N VAL A 217 -9.29 2.94 -3.46
CA VAL A 217 -10.37 3.83 -3.90
C VAL A 217 -10.98 3.41 -5.23
N LEU A 218 -12.22 3.80 -5.51
CA LEU A 218 -12.77 3.70 -6.87
C LEU A 218 -11.97 4.58 -7.84
N ALA A 219 -11.67 4.06 -9.03
CA ALA A 219 -10.94 4.80 -10.05
C ALA A 219 -11.72 6.03 -10.58
N GLU A 220 -13.06 5.96 -10.56
CA GLU A 220 -13.95 7.00 -11.10
C GLU A 220 -13.97 8.27 -10.25
N ASP A 221 -14.14 8.15 -8.93
CA ASP A 221 -14.46 9.28 -8.04
C ASP A 221 -13.57 9.35 -6.79
N LYS A 222 -12.61 8.44 -6.67
CA LYS A 222 -11.69 8.31 -5.54
C LYS A 222 -12.39 8.04 -4.19
N THR A 223 -13.58 7.43 -4.20
CA THR A 223 -14.25 6.97 -2.97
C THR A 223 -13.53 5.77 -2.36
N LEU A 224 -13.24 5.82 -1.05
CA LEU A 224 -12.53 4.78 -0.31
C LEU A 224 -13.40 3.55 -0.05
N VAL A 225 -13.13 2.46 -0.76
CA VAL A 225 -13.90 1.22 -0.65
C VAL A 225 -13.17 0.12 0.14
N GLY A 226 -11.85 0.23 0.28
CA GLY A 226 -11.04 -0.74 1.00
C GLY A 226 -9.86 -0.12 1.76
N VAL A 227 -9.40 -0.84 2.78
CA VAL A 227 -8.13 -0.60 3.49
C VAL A 227 -7.25 -1.83 3.27
N VAL A 228 -6.02 -1.66 2.78
CA VAL A 228 -5.09 -2.79 2.51
C VAL A 228 -4.90 -3.62 3.77
N SER A 229 -5.15 -4.93 3.71
CA SER A 229 -5.16 -5.81 4.90
C SER A 229 -4.20 -6.98 4.77
N PHE A 230 -4.39 -7.89 3.81
CA PHE A 230 -3.51 -9.05 3.64
C PHE A 230 -3.37 -9.49 2.17
N GLY A 231 -2.24 -10.11 1.87
CA GLY A 231 -1.92 -10.70 0.56
C GLY A 231 -1.62 -12.20 0.67
N HIS A 232 -1.36 -12.84 -0.47
CA HIS A 232 -1.10 -14.29 -0.52
C HIS A 232 0.29 -14.64 0.03
N ALA A 233 0.39 -15.77 0.73
CA ALA A 233 1.64 -16.21 1.37
C ALA A 233 2.78 -16.50 0.39
N GLN A 234 2.48 -16.74 -0.89
CA GLN A 234 3.49 -16.92 -1.94
C GLN A 234 4.13 -15.60 -2.42
N GLY A 235 3.59 -14.44 -2.01
CA GLY A 235 4.08 -13.12 -2.39
C GLY A 235 3.09 -12.32 -3.22
N CYS A 236 3.29 -10.99 -3.22
CA CYS A 236 2.50 -10.01 -3.96
C CYS A 236 2.80 -10.02 -5.48
N ASP A 237 3.90 -10.64 -5.90
CA ASP A 237 4.39 -10.71 -7.28
C ASP A 237 3.91 -11.95 -8.06
N LYS A 238 2.93 -12.68 -7.52
CA LYS A 238 2.42 -13.94 -8.11
C LYS A 238 1.08 -13.81 -8.82
N GLY A 239 0.51 -12.60 -8.89
CA GLY A 239 -0.78 -12.35 -9.54
C GLY A 239 -1.99 -12.88 -8.76
N HIS A 240 -1.81 -13.22 -7.48
CA HIS A 240 -2.93 -13.53 -6.61
C HIS A 240 -3.71 -12.26 -6.25
N PRO A 241 -5.02 -12.36 -5.99
CA PRO A 241 -5.78 -11.24 -5.45
C PRO A 241 -5.18 -10.72 -4.14
N ALA A 242 -5.45 -9.45 -3.82
CA ALA A 242 -5.22 -8.88 -2.51
C ALA A 242 -6.55 -8.70 -1.77
N ALA A 243 -6.49 -8.74 -0.44
CA ALA A 243 -7.65 -8.58 0.43
C ALA A 243 -7.56 -7.28 1.24
N PHE A 244 -8.71 -6.66 1.40
CA PHE A 244 -8.91 -5.35 2.00
C PHE A 244 -10.03 -5.43 3.04
N ALA A 245 -9.93 -4.64 4.10
CA ALA A 245 -11.08 -4.41 4.98
C ALA A 245 -12.10 -3.55 4.22
N ARG A 246 -13.34 -4.05 4.06
CA ARG A 246 -14.41 -3.39 3.32
C ARG A 246 -14.91 -2.17 4.10
N VAL A 247 -14.66 -0.97 3.60
CA VAL A 247 -14.98 0.28 4.33
C VAL A 247 -16.47 0.40 4.65
N THR A 248 -17.36 -0.01 3.73
CA THR A 248 -18.81 0.02 3.98
C THR A 248 -19.23 -0.76 5.23
N ALA A 249 -18.52 -1.83 5.57
CA ALA A 249 -18.78 -2.63 6.78
C ALA A 249 -18.33 -1.97 8.09
N PHE A 250 -17.52 -0.89 8.02
CA PHE A 250 -16.97 -0.19 9.18
C PHE A 250 -17.43 1.27 9.28
N ARG A 251 -18.32 1.74 8.40
CA ARG A 251 -18.80 3.13 8.38
C ARG A 251 -19.37 3.59 9.72
N ASP A 252 -20.24 2.81 10.33
CA ASP A 252 -20.84 3.17 11.62
C ASP A 252 -19.78 3.28 12.73
N TRP A 253 -18.78 2.39 12.68
CA TRP A 253 -17.67 2.41 13.63
C TRP A 253 -16.77 3.63 13.43
N VAL A 254 -16.45 3.98 12.18
CA VAL A 254 -15.71 5.20 11.81
C VAL A 254 -16.47 6.44 12.27
N LYS A 255 -17.76 6.53 11.94
CA LYS A 255 -18.62 7.65 12.30
C LYS A 255 -18.74 7.83 13.81
N LYS A 256 -18.86 6.74 14.57
CA LYS A 256 -18.92 6.77 16.04
C LYS A 256 -17.69 7.42 16.67
N HIS A 257 -16.50 7.19 16.10
CA HIS A 257 -15.24 7.70 16.65
C HIS A 257 -14.88 9.09 16.12
N THR A 258 -15.17 9.35 14.85
CA THR A 258 -14.63 10.52 14.13
C THR A 258 -15.68 11.59 13.82
N GLY A 259 -16.96 11.24 13.87
CA GLY A 259 -18.07 12.10 13.44
C GLY A 259 -18.26 12.20 11.93
N VAL A 260 -17.42 11.53 11.12
CA VAL A 260 -17.45 11.52 9.64
C VAL A 260 -18.30 10.39 9.11
#